data_AF-I7GG77-F1
#
_entry.id   AF-I7GG77-F1
#
_cell.length_a   1.000
_cell.length_b   1.000
_cell.length_c   1.000
_cell.angle_alpha   90.00
_cell.angle_beta   90.00
_cell.angle_gamma   90.00
#
_symmetry.space_group_name_H-M   'P 1'
#
loop_
_entity.id
_entity.type
_entity.pdbx_description
1 polymer ?
#
loop_
_entity_poly.entity_id
_entity_poly.type
_entity_poly.pdbx_seq_one_letter_code
_entity_poly.pdbx_strand_id
1 'polypeptide(L)' 'MRTKSEDELIADVEDRLVKRFTTVPPRRVSDAVETARHRFDDSTIRDFVPLLVERRVTTELEGALKGRMAHA' A
#
# COMPACT_ATOMS: atom_id res chain seq x y z
N MET A 1 -0.26 -26.58 -4.80
CA MET A 1 -0.26 -25.13 -5.07
C MET A 1 0.41 -24.47 -3.87
N ARG A 2 1.57 -23.80 -4.01
CA ARG A 2 2.13 -23.02 -2.89
C ARG A 2 1.30 -21.76 -2.76
N THR A 3 0.65 -21.55 -1.61
CA THR A 3 0.04 -20.27 -1.26
C THR A 3 1.17 -19.29 -0.98
N LYS A 4 1.07 -18.06 -1.52
CA LYS A 4 2.06 -17.01 -1.29
C LYS A 4 2.09 -16.62 0.19
N SER A 5 3.27 -16.35 0.72
CA SER A 5 3.44 -15.76 2.05
C SER A 5 2.89 -14.34 2.09
N GLU A 6 2.58 -13.82 3.28
CA GLU A 6 2.15 -12.43 3.43
C GLU A 6 3.16 -11.46 2.82
N ASP A 7 4.47 -11.68 3.04
CA ASP A 7 5.53 -10.85 2.45
C ASP A 7 5.50 -10.85 0.92
N GLU A 8 5.28 -12.01 0.30
CA GLU A 8 5.16 -12.13 -1.16
C GLU A 8 3.90 -11.42 -1.67
N LEU A 9 2.80 -11.49 -0.93
CA LEU A 9 1.56 -10.77 -1.26
C LEU A 9 1.71 -9.25 -1.08
N ILE A 10 2.45 -8.81 -0.07
CA ILE A 10 2.75 -7.39 0.17
C ILE A 10 3.67 -6.85 -0.93
N ALA A 11 4.69 -7.61 -1.35
CA ALA A 11 5.54 -7.23 -2.47
C ALA A 11 4.74 -7.08 -3.78
N ASP A 12 3.83 -8.03 -4.06
CA ASP A 12 2.92 -7.91 -5.21
C ASP A 12 2.03 -6.66 -5.14
N VAL A 13 1.55 -6.30 -3.94
CA VAL A 13 0.75 -5.10 -3.69
C VAL A 13 1.58 -3.85 -3.97
N GLU A 14 2.81 -3.78 -3.45
CA GLU A 14 3.73 -2.66 -3.68
C GLU A 14 4.01 -2.47 -5.18
N ASP A 15 4.32 -3.54 -5.89
CA ASP A 15 4.52 -3.52 -7.34
C ASP A 15 3.31 -2.96 -8.10
N ARG A 16 2.09 -3.37 -7.71
CA ARG A 16 0.85 -2.83 -8.30
C ARG A 16 0.68 -1.35 -7.99
N LEU A 17 0.96 -0.92 -6.76
CA LEU A 17 0.82 0.47 -6.34
C LEU A 17 1.84 1.37 -7.05
N VAL A 18 3.10 0.94 -7.20
CA VAL A 18 4.12 1.67 -7.97
C VAL A 18 3.70 1.84 -9.42
N LYS A 19 3.14 0.79 -10.05
CA LYS A 19 2.61 0.85 -11.42
C LYS A 19 1.37 1.74 -11.54
N ARG A 20 0.52 1.79 -10.51
CA ARG A 20 -0.69 2.63 -10.49
C ARG A 20 -0.37 4.10 -10.28
N PHE A 21 0.54 4.41 -9.36
CA PHE A 21 0.88 5.77 -8.94
C PHE A 21 2.20 6.23 -9.56
N THR A 22 2.31 6.20 -10.88
CA THR A 22 3.55 6.52 -11.62
C THR A 22 4.11 7.94 -11.37
N THR A 23 3.27 8.86 -10.89
CA THR A 23 3.66 10.23 -10.54
C THR A 23 4.10 10.39 -9.07
N VAL A 24 4.02 9.33 -8.28
CA VAL A 24 4.50 9.25 -6.90
C VAL A 24 5.85 8.52 -6.91
N PRO A 25 6.90 9.06 -6.26
CA PRO A 25 8.18 8.36 -6.17
C PRO A 25 8.01 6.97 -5.54
N PRO A 26 8.62 5.89 -6.09
CA PRO A 26 8.46 4.53 -5.58
C PRO A 26 8.73 4.41 -4.08
N ARG A 27 9.76 5.09 -3.58
CA ARG A 27 10.07 5.15 -2.14
C ARG A 27 8.89 5.62 -1.28
N ARG A 28 8.13 6.62 -1.73
CA ARG A 28 6.93 7.07 -1.00
C ARG A 28 5.82 6.02 -0.99
N VAL A 29 5.72 5.21 -2.04
CA VAL A 29 4.79 4.07 -2.06
C VAL A 29 5.24 3.03 -1.04
N SER A 30 6.53 2.68 -1.02
CA SER A 30 7.13 1.76 -0.03
C SER A 30 6.88 2.23 1.40
N ASP A 31 7.18 3.50 1.71
CA ASP A 31 6.99 4.08 3.04
C ASP A 31 5.50 4.01 3.48
N ALA A 32 4.58 4.26 2.55
CA ALA A 32 3.14 4.19 2.81
C ALA A 32 2.66 2.74 3.02
N VAL A 33 3.20 1.78 2.25
CA VAL A 33 2.92 0.34 2.42
C VAL A 33 3.41 -0.15 3.78
N GLU A 34 4.64 0.18 4.17
CA GLU A 34 5.22 -0.16 5.47
C GLU A 34 4.38 0.44 6.61
N THR A 35 4.08 1.74 6.53
CA THR A 35 3.24 2.42 7.51
C THR A 35 1.83 1.82 7.62
N ALA A 36 1.24 1.41 6.50
CA ALA A 36 -0.07 0.77 6.48
C ALA A 36 -0.01 -0.65 7.06
N ARG A 37 1.07 -1.40 6.79
CA ARG A 37 1.29 -2.76 7.31
C ARG A 37 1.45 -2.77 8.82
N HIS A 38 2.25 -1.85 9.38
CA HIS A 38 2.48 -1.74 10.82
C HIS A 38 1.20 -1.54 11.64
N ARG A 39 0.16 -0.96 11.04
CA ARG A 39 -1.14 -0.80 11.72
C ARG A 39 -1.83 -2.13 12.03
N PHE A 40 -1.37 -3.22 11.42
CA PHE A 40 -1.93 -4.56 11.61
C PHE A 40 -1.00 -5.47 12.41
N ASP A 41 0.08 -4.97 13.00
CA ASP A 41 1.05 -5.80 13.74
C ASP A 41 0.40 -6.65 14.85
N ASP A 42 -0.60 -6.08 15.55
CA ASP A 42 -1.36 -6.79 16.60
C ASP A 42 -2.55 -7.62 16.07
N SER A 43 -2.77 -7.68 14.75
CA SER A 43 -3.92 -8.39 14.17
C SER A 43 -3.70 -9.90 14.13
N THR A 44 -4.61 -10.66 14.75
CA THR A 44 -4.57 -12.13 14.76
C THR A 44 -4.88 -12.75 13.38
N ILE A 45 -5.76 -12.12 12.59
CA ILE A 45 -6.12 -12.60 11.25
C ILE A 45 -5.27 -11.85 10.21
N ARG A 46 -4.34 -12.57 9.58
CA ARG A 46 -3.34 -11.98 8.66
C ARG A 46 -3.71 -12.11 7.18
N ASP A 47 -4.62 -13.01 6.81
CA ASP A 47 -4.99 -13.28 5.41
C ASP A 47 -5.52 -12.04 4.65
N PHE A 48 -6.10 -11.08 5.37
CA PHE A 48 -6.65 -9.85 4.80
C PHE A 48 -5.68 -8.66 4.84
N VAL A 49 -4.54 -8.79 5.51
CA VAL A 49 -3.57 -7.69 5.68
C VAL A 49 -3.13 -7.13 4.32
N PRO A 50 -2.75 -7.93 3.30
CA PRO A 50 -2.36 -7.40 2.00
C PRO A 50 -3.44 -6.54 1.34
N LEU A 51 -4.70 -6.98 1.38
CA LEU A 51 -5.84 -6.25 0.81
C LEU A 51 -6.10 -4.92 1.55
N LEU A 52 -6.04 -4.96 2.89
CA LEU A 52 -6.27 -3.78 3.71
C LEU A 52 -5.15 -2.74 3.57
N VAL A 53 -3.90 -3.20 3.45
CA VAL A 53 -2.74 -2.36 3.12
C VAL A 53 -2.95 -1.68 1.78
N GLU A 54 -3.26 -2.43 0.71
CA GLU A 54 -3.48 -1.88 -0.63
C GLU A 54 -4.57 -0.80 -0.64
N ARG A 55 -5.71 -1.07 0.01
CA ARG A 55 -6.83 -0.12 0.13
C ARG A 55 -6.41 1.16 0.85
N ARG A 56 -5.65 1.01 1.94
CA ARG A 56 -5.22 2.14 2.75
C ARG A 56 -4.24 3.04 2.01
N VAL A 57 -3.21 2.45 1.38
CA VAL A 57 -2.23 3.22 0.60
C VAL A 57 -2.89 3.92 -0.58
N THR A 58 -3.81 3.23 -1.26
CA THR A 58 -4.59 3.84 -2.36
C THR A 58 -5.35 5.08 -1.89
N THR A 59 -6.07 4.99 -0.77
CA THR A 59 -6.85 6.10 -0.21
C THR A 59 -5.95 7.28 0.17
N GLU A 60 -4.81 7.00 0.79
CA GLU A 60 -3.83 8.01 1.20
C GLU A 60 -3.22 8.75 0.00
N LEU A 61 -2.72 8.01 -0.99
CA LEU A 61 -2.06 8.61 -2.15
C LEU A 61 -3.03 9.37 -3.04
N GLU A 62 -4.26 8.88 -3.22
CA GLU A 62 -5.31 9.63 -3.93
C GLU A 62 -5.67 10.93 -3.19
N GLY A 63 -5.77 10.88 -1.86
CA GLY A 63 -5.99 12.08 -1.04
C GLY A 63 -4.86 13.08 -1.17
N ALA A 64 -3.61 12.63 -1.11
CA ALA A 64 -2.43 13.47 -1.28
C ALA A 64 -2.38 14.11 -2.67
N LEU A 65 -2.63 13.35 -3.74
CA LEU A 65 -2.66 13.87 -5.10
C LEU A 65 -3.77 14.92 -5.29
N LYS A 66 -4.99 14.66 -4.78
CA LYS A 66 -6.09 15.64 -4.80
C LYS A 66 -5.73 16.93 -4.06
N GLY A 67 -5.09 16.81 -2.90
CA GLY A 67 -4.60 17.97 -2.13
C GLY A 67 -3.61 18.82 -2.91
N ARG A 68 -2.65 18.20 -3.62
CA ARG A 68 -1.70 18.94 -4.48
C ARG A 68 -2.39 19.71 -5.61
N MET A 69 -3.45 19.16 -6.19
CA MET A 69 -4.19 19.83 -7.28
C MET A 69 -5.04 21.01 -6.77
N ALA A 70 -5.49 20.98 -5.51
CA ALA A 70 -6.27 22.07 -4.92
C ALA A 70 -5.41 23.27 -4.49
N HIS A 71 -4.09 23.09 -4.37
CA HIS A 71 -3.13 24.12 -3.96
C HIS A 71 -2.28 24.66 -5.13
N ALA A 72 -2.54 24.22 -6.37
CA ALA A 72 -1.89 24.68 -7.59
C ALA A 72 -2.80 25.67 -8.33
#